data_AF-A0A1F8MP98-F1
#
_entry.id   AF-A0A1F8MP98-F1
#
_cell.length_a   1.000
_cell.length_b   1.000
_cell.length_c   1.000
_cell.angle_alpha   90.00
_cell.angle_beta   90.00
_cell.angle_gamma   90.00
#
_symmetry.space_group_name_H-M   'P 1'
#
loop_
_entity.id
_entity.type
_entity.pdbx_description
1 polymer ?
#
loop_
_entity_poly.entity_id
_entity_poly.type
_entity_poly.pdbx_seq_one_letter_code
_entity_poly.pdbx_strand_id
1 'polypeptide(L)'
;MYNPITFNEKTCTACNHCVEVCLMEILAASPEKGKPPIVKYPDECAYDGACWMQCPQREKGAIKVTPPLPMRVSIMRGEQP
;
A
#
# COMPACT_ATOMS: atom_id res chain seq x y z
N MET A 1 -4.89 2.85 -15.70
CA MET A 1 -4.12 3.42 -14.59
C MET A 1 -3.85 2.29 -13.60
N TYR A 2 -2.60 2.05 -13.27
CA TYR A 2 -2.20 0.96 -12.39
C TYR A 2 -2.23 1.45 -10.94
N ASN A 3 -2.84 0.67 -10.04
CA ASN A 3 -2.94 1.04 -8.63
C ASN A 3 -1.95 0.20 -7.81
N PRO A 4 -0.80 0.76 -7.41
CA PRO A 4 0.22 0.03 -6.66
C PRO A 4 -0.22 -0.27 -5.23
N ILE A 5 -1.13 0.54 -4.68
CA ILE A 5 -1.62 0.44 -3.31
C ILE A 5 -3.14 0.48 -3.33
N THR A 6 -3.77 -0.48 -2.65
CA THR A 6 -5.22 -0.46 -2.41
C THR A 6 -5.50 -0.65 -0.93
N PHE A 7 -6.56 0.01 -0.45
CA PHE A 7 -6.99 -0.05 0.94
C PHE A 7 -8.34 -0.76 1.07
N ASN A 8 -8.51 -1.53 2.13
CA ASN A 8 -9.79 -2.14 2.48
C ASN A 8 -10.52 -1.23 3.48
N GLU A 9 -11.62 -0.60 3.04
CA GLU A 9 -12.42 0.31 3.86
C GLU A 9 -13.00 -0.35 5.11
N LYS A 10 -13.23 -1.66 5.11
CA LYS A 10 -13.82 -2.38 6.25
C LYS A 10 -12.83 -2.63 7.38
N THR A 11 -11.53 -2.65 7.08
CA THR A 11 -10.49 -3.01 8.06
C THR A 11 -9.50 -1.88 8.33
N CYS A 12 -9.39 -0.91 7.42
CA CYS A 12 -8.61 0.30 7.65
C CYS A 12 -9.27 1.16 8.73
N THR A 13 -8.47 1.60 9.71
CA THR A 13 -8.93 2.45 10.81
C THR A 13 -8.62 3.94 10.60
N ALA A 14 -8.18 4.32 9.40
CA ALA A 14 -7.74 5.68 9.05
C ALA A 14 -6.67 6.26 10.02
N CYS A 15 -5.79 5.40 10.55
CA CYS A 15 -4.72 5.81 11.47
C CYS A 15 -3.59 6.63 10.82
N ASN A 16 -3.56 6.72 9.49
CA ASN A 16 -2.57 7.44 8.68
C ASN A 16 -1.10 7.06 8.87
N HIS A 17 -0.78 6.00 9.63
CA HIS A 17 0.61 5.59 9.79
C HIS A 17 1.31 5.22 8.47
N CYS A 18 0.56 4.64 7.51
CA CYS A 18 1.09 4.39 6.17
C CYS A 18 1.44 5.66 5.39
N VAL A 19 0.80 6.80 5.69
CA VAL A 19 1.13 8.12 5.13
C VAL A 19 2.46 8.60 5.69
N GLU A 20 2.63 8.52 7.02
CA GLU A 20 3.83 9.01 7.72
C GLU A 20 5.12 8.27 7.33
N VAL A 21 5.03 6.96 7.05
CA VAL A 21 6.21 6.13 6.73
C VAL A 21 6.55 6.13 5.23
N CYS A 22 5.73 6.77 4.38
CA CYS A 22 5.92 6.71 2.94
C CYS A 22 6.99 7.68 2.49
N LEU A 23 8.20 7.18 2.24
CA LEU A 23 9.36 7.99 1.82
C LEU A 23 9.12 8.79 0.53
N MET A 24 8.23 8.32 -0.33
CA MET A 24 7.90 8.96 -1.60
C MET A 24 6.75 9.97 -1.50
N GLU A 25 6.11 10.13 -0.32
CA GLU A 25 5.00 11.07 -0.10
C GLU A 25 3.80 10.89 -1.07
N ILE A 26 3.63 9.66 -1.60
CA ILE A 26 2.57 9.37 -2.59
C ILE A 26 1.19 9.15 -1.95
N LEU A 27 1.13 9.01 -0.63
CA LEU A 27 -0.08 8.81 0.14
C LEU A 27 -0.48 10.12 0.83
N ALA A 28 -1.78 10.39 0.94
CA ALA A 28 -2.29 11.50 1.73
C ALA A 28 -3.49 11.07 2.55
N ALA A 29 -3.68 11.69 3.72
CA ALA A 29 -4.86 11.49 4.53
C ALA A 29 -6.14 11.78 3.73
N SER A 30 -7.19 11.00 4.00
CA SER A 30 -8.48 11.21 3.35
C SER A 30 -9.07 12.56 3.76
N PRO A 31 -9.71 13.32 2.84
CA PRO A 31 -10.49 14.50 3.21
C PRO A 31 -11.71 14.14 4.09
N GLU A 32 -12.17 12.89 4.02
CA GLU A 32 -13.28 12.39 4.84
C GLU A 32 -12.75 11.66 6.08
N LYS A 33 -13.17 12.10 7.26
CA LYS A 33 -12.72 11.52 8.53
C LYS A 33 -13.13 10.05 8.62
N GLY A 34 -12.18 9.19 8.97
CA GLY A 34 -12.40 7.75 9.15
C GLY A 34 -12.29 6.94 7.85
N LYS A 35 -12.06 7.58 6.69
CA LYS A 35 -11.79 6.86 5.44
C LYS A 35 -10.30 6.56 5.25
N PRO A 36 -9.96 5.51 4.48
CA PRO A 36 -8.57 5.20 4.17
C PRO A 36 -7.86 6.34 3.42
N PRO A 37 -6.52 6.41 3.51
CA PRO A 37 -5.72 7.37 2.74
C PRO A 37 -5.96 7.25 1.23
N ILE A 38 -5.69 8.33 0.53
CA ILE A 38 -5.72 8.38 -0.94
C ILE A 38 -4.31 8.24 -1.50
N VAL A 39 -4.20 7.60 -2.68
CA VAL A 39 -2.94 7.53 -3.44
C VAL A 39 -2.93 8.71 -4.43
N LYS A 40 -2.05 9.69 -4.21
CA LYS A 40 -1.95 10.90 -5.06
C LYS A 40 -1.10 10.67 -6.29
N TYR A 41 0.05 10.02 -6.12
CA TYR A 41 1.06 9.85 -7.17
C TYR A 41 1.40 8.36 -7.33
N PRO A 42 0.49 7.54 -7.89
CA PRO A 42 0.68 6.08 -7.94
C PRO A 42 1.90 5.67 -8.77
N ASP A 43 2.25 6.43 -9.80
CA ASP A 43 3.38 6.11 -10.68
C ASP A 43 4.75 6.31 -10.01
N GLU A 44 4.80 7.05 -8.89
CA GLU A 44 6.02 7.30 -8.11
C GLU A 44 6.25 6.27 -6.98
N CYS A 45 5.39 5.25 -6.87
CA CYS A 45 5.57 4.20 -5.88
C CYS A 45 6.86 3.42 -6.14
N ALA A 46 7.77 3.40 -5.16
CA ALA A 46 9.01 2.64 -5.22
C ALA A 46 8.83 1.12 -4.96
N TYR A 47 7.61 0.67 -4.61
CA TYR A 47 7.29 -0.72 -4.27
C TYR A 47 8.09 -1.28 -3.09
N ASP A 48 8.52 -0.43 -2.16
CA ASP A 48 9.29 -0.79 -0.96
C ASP A 48 8.49 -1.59 0.09
N GLY A 49 7.16 -1.48 0.06
CA GLY A 49 6.25 -2.13 1.00
C GLY A 49 6.24 -1.53 2.41
N ALA A 50 6.87 -0.37 2.67
CA ALA A 50 6.94 0.23 4.00
C ALA A 50 5.55 0.49 4.60
N CYS A 51 4.63 1.02 3.77
CA CYS A 51 3.24 1.25 4.14
C CYS A 51 2.49 -0.03 4.55
N TRP A 52 2.81 -1.18 3.93
CA TRP A 52 2.21 -2.48 4.27
C TRP A 52 2.85 -3.08 5.52
N MET A 53 4.18 -3.05 5.60
CA MET A 53 4.92 -3.58 6.74
C MET A 53 4.56 -2.85 8.03
N GLN A 54 4.41 -1.52 8.00
CA GLN A 54 4.13 -0.74 9.21
C GLN A 54 2.63 -0.65 9.53
N CYS A 55 1.72 -1.11 8.65
CA CYS A 55 0.29 -1.01 8.93
C CYS A 55 -0.11 -1.91 10.12
N PRO A 56 -0.72 -1.36 11.19
CA PRO A 56 -1.13 -2.14 12.37
C PRO A 56 -2.28 -3.11 12.07
N GLN A 57 -2.98 -2.92 10.94
CA GLN A 57 -4.06 -3.80 10.47
C GLN A 57 -3.64 -4.62 9.23
N ARG A 58 -2.34 -4.76 8.94
CA ARG A 58 -1.85 -5.51 7.77
C ARG A 58 -2.33 -6.95 7.74
N GLU A 59 -2.38 -7.62 8.90
CA GLU A 59 -2.83 -9.01 9.04
C GLU A 59 -4.32 -9.18 8.74
N LYS A 60 -5.11 -8.11 8.93
CA LYS A 60 -6.52 -8.05 8.54
C LYS A 60 -6.72 -7.57 7.11
N GLY A 61 -5.64 -7.41 6.34
CA GLY A 61 -5.68 -6.98 4.94
C GLY A 61 -6.14 -5.54 4.74
N ALA A 62 -5.82 -4.62 5.65
CA ALA A 62 -6.19 -3.21 5.52
C ALA A 62 -5.53 -2.49 4.34
N ILE A 63 -4.36 -2.97 3.92
CA ILE A 63 -3.57 -2.43 2.82
C ILE A 63 -3.04 -3.60 1.98
N LYS A 64 -3.02 -3.43 0.66
CA LYS A 64 -2.40 -4.35 -0.29
C LYS A 64 -1.47 -3.57 -1.18
N VAL A 65 -0.21 -4.02 -1.25
CA VAL A 65 0.77 -3.53 -2.22
C VAL A 65 0.80 -4.51 -3.38
N THR A 66 0.51 -4.03 -4.57
CA THR A 66 0.66 -4.77 -5.81
C THR A 66 1.94 -4.26 -6.46
N PRO A 67 3.00 -5.08 -6.59
CA PRO A 67 4.20 -4.70 -7.31
C PRO A 67 4.04 -4.90 -8.83
N PRO A 68 4.88 -4.27 -9.67
CA PRO A 68 4.76 -4.35 -11.12
C PRO A 68 5.01 -5.78 -11.60
N LEU A 69 4.52 -6.11 -12.80
CA LEU A 69 4.61 -7.47 -13.35
C LEU A 69 6.02 -8.09 -13.30
N PRO A 70 7.11 -7.38 -13.66
CA PRO A 70 8.46 -7.94 -13.60
C PRO A 70 8.85 -8.43 -12.20
N MET A 71 8.49 -7.70 -11.14
CA MET A 71 8.77 -8.09 -9.76
C MET A 71 7.94 -9.29 -9.30
N ARG A 72 6.67 -9.37 -9.73
CA ARG A 72 5.79 -10.52 -9.41
C ARG A 72 6.25 -11.82 -10.04
N VAL A 73 6.76 -11.76 -11.27
CA VAL A 73 7.31 -12.94 -11.95
C VAL A 73 8.56 -13.46 -11.22
N SER A 74 9.41 -12.58 -10.70
CA SER A 74 10.57 -13.00 -9.88
C SER A 74 10.16 -13.73 -8.61
N ILE A 75 9.08 -13.29 -7.93
CA ILE A 75 8.53 -13.97 -6.76
C ILE A 75 8.02 -15.38 -7.13
N MET A 76 7.24 -15.49 -8.21
CA MET A 76 6.74 -16.80 -8.68
C MET A 76 7.85 -17.76 -9.13
N ARG A 77 8.99 -17.23 -9.62
CA ARG A 77 10.16 -18.03 -9.99
C ARG A 77 11.00 -18.43 -8.77
N GLY A 78 11.05 -17.62 -7.73
CA GLY A 78 11.73 -17.93 -6.47
C GLY A 78 11.00 -18.97 -5.60
N GLU A 79 9.72 -19.23 -5.90
CA GLU A 79 8.93 -20.32 -5.30
C GLU A 79 8.99 -21.63 -6.12
N GLN A 80 9.88 -21.73 -7.12
CA GLN A 80 10.16 -23.03 -7.75
C GLN A 80 11.06 -23.85 -6.81
N PRO A 81 10.62 -25.04 -6.34
CA PRO A 81 11.46 -25.94 -5.56
C PRO A 81 12.66 -26.48 -6.37
#